data_AF-R1FZZ8-F1
#
_entry.id   AF-R1FZZ8-F1
#
_cell.length_a   1.000
_cell.length_b   1.000
_cell.length_c   1.000
_cell.angle_alpha   90.00
_cell.angle_beta   90.00
_cell.angle_gamma   90.00
#
_symmetry.space_group_name_H-M   'P 1'
#
loop_
_entity.id
_entity.type
_entity.pdbx_description
1 polymer ?
#
loop_
_entity_poly.entity_id
_entity_poly.type
_entity_poly.pdbx_seq_one_letter_code
_entity_poly.pdbx_strand_id
1 'polypeptide(L)'
;MEITTTSQLEDYLNSAEIDFTSVEPLSGEPYVKANPAIPFNVDRTTFEANALSLLPQTLSSTQPSPSHPAVRLPTLHHSDPDAAILILSDCGPHNLKAAYPTLPAPSIHAIGASLGTWLAQLHHRTPALFRSRDNTTAKSIYRHAYANLATAFEKYGLDAGLARAVNDDFGARLATDDECLCHGDFWPGNVLVQDEPARGKTLSVVDWEMTRRGTGATDVAQFAAEAWLLDRFCGGKGLLDYRTAMSVE
;
A
#
# COMPACT_ATOMS: atom_id res chain seq x y z
N MET A 1 2.63 16.80 -21.99
CA MET A 1 2.45 18.16 -21.43
C MET A 1 2.54 18.02 -19.93
N GLU A 2 3.42 18.75 -19.26
CA GLU A 2 3.58 18.61 -17.81
C GLU A 2 2.49 19.42 -17.09
N ILE A 3 1.55 18.74 -16.43
CA ILE A 3 0.48 19.38 -15.65
C ILE A 3 1.00 19.61 -14.23
N THR A 4 1.19 20.87 -13.85
CA THR A 4 1.82 21.24 -12.56
C THR A 4 0.93 22.10 -11.67
N THR A 5 -0.26 22.47 -12.15
CA THR A 5 -1.22 23.31 -11.42
C THR A 5 -2.64 22.75 -11.52
N THR A 6 -3.47 23.05 -10.52
CA THR A 6 -4.90 22.68 -10.54
C THR A 6 -5.62 23.23 -11.77
N SER A 7 -5.33 24.47 -12.18
CA SER A 7 -5.93 25.07 -13.37
C SER A 7 -5.60 24.30 -14.65
N GLN A 8 -4.34 23.87 -14.82
CA GLN A 8 -3.95 23.03 -15.97
C GLN A 8 -4.62 21.66 -15.94
N LEU A 9 -4.85 21.10 -14.75
CA LEU A 9 -5.57 19.85 -14.59
C LEU A 9 -7.05 20.01 -14.97
N GLU A 10 -7.71 21.08 -14.52
CA GLU A 10 -9.09 21.41 -14.90
C GLU A 10 -9.21 21.62 -16.42
N ASP A 11 -8.29 22.37 -17.04
CA ASP A 11 -8.25 22.55 -18.50
C ASP A 11 -8.09 21.22 -19.24
N TYR A 12 -7.22 20.34 -18.74
CA TYR A 12 -7.03 19.00 -19.29
C TYR A 12 -8.32 18.17 -19.20
N LEU A 13 -8.96 18.13 -18.02
CA LEU A 13 -10.19 17.37 -17.80
C LEU A 13 -11.32 17.85 -18.71
N ASN A 14 -11.47 19.17 -18.86
CA ASN A 14 -12.41 19.76 -19.80
C ASN A 14 -12.09 19.37 -21.25
N SER A 15 -10.81 19.37 -21.64
CA SER A 15 -10.39 18.97 -23.00
C SER A 15 -10.59 17.49 -23.29
N ALA A 16 -10.60 16.66 -22.25
CA ALA A 16 -10.85 15.22 -22.29
C ALA A 16 -12.33 14.86 -22.10
N GLU A 17 -13.23 15.85 -21.96
CA GLU A 17 -14.67 15.66 -21.72
C GLU A 17 -14.98 14.85 -20.45
N ILE A 18 -14.20 15.06 -19.38
CA ILE A 18 -14.36 14.37 -18.09
C ILE A 18 -15.09 15.27 -17.10
N ASP A 19 -16.29 14.87 -16.68
CA ASP A 19 -17.05 15.57 -15.64
C ASP A 19 -16.40 15.42 -14.25
N PHE A 20 -16.27 16.52 -13.51
CA PHE A 20 -15.73 16.53 -12.15
C PHE A 20 -16.44 17.53 -11.24
N THR A 21 -16.50 17.23 -9.94
CA THR A 21 -17.03 18.14 -8.90
C THR A 21 -15.92 18.89 -8.16
N SER A 22 -14.78 18.24 -7.98
CA SER A 22 -13.58 18.79 -7.36
C SER A 22 -12.37 17.96 -7.77
N VAL A 23 -11.21 18.59 -7.85
CA VAL A 23 -9.93 17.93 -8.15
C VAL A 23 -8.91 18.19 -7.05
N GLU A 24 -8.24 17.14 -6.63
CA GLU A 24 -7.09 17.24 -5.74
C GLU A 24 -5.87 16.66 -6.47
N PRO A 25 -4.89 17.50 -6.86
CA PRO A 25 -3.68 17.00 -7.48
C PRO A 25 -2.83 16.29 -6.43
N LEU A 26 -2.61 14.99 -6.63
CA LEU A 26 -1.61 14.24 -5.87
C LEU A 26 -0.24 14.48 -6.50
N SER A 27 0.67 15.10 -5.75
CA SER A 27 2.02 15.37 -6.26
C SER A 27 2.80 14.08 -6.41
N GLY A 28 3.19 13.76 -7.63
CA GLY A 28 4.16 12.72 -7.90
C GLY A 28 5.53 13.31 -8.24
N GLU A 29 6.47 13.30 -7.29
CA GLU A 29 7.87 13.67 -7.57
C GLU A 29 8.60 12.58 -8.37
N PRO A 30 9.57 12.87 -9.25
CA PRO A 30 10.33 11.85 -10.00
C PRO A 30 11.33 11.07 -9.13
N TYR A 31 11.10 11.05 -7.81
CA TYR A 31 11.92 10.44 -6.77
C TYR A 31 11.05 10.05 -5.58
N VAL A 32 11.61 9.21 -4.69
CA VAL A 32 10.95 8.87 -3.42
C VAL A 32 10.90 10.12 -2.54
N LYS A 33 9.71 10.57 -2.14
CA LYS A 33 9.51 11.82 -1.36
C LYS A 33 10.37 11.89 -0.09
N ALA A 34 10.55 10.76 0.59
CA ALA A 34 11.37 10.65 1.79
C ALA A 34 12.89 10.68 1.51
N ASN A 35 13.32 10.39 0.28
CA ASN A 35 14.72 10.41 -0.13
C ASN A 35 14.85 10.79 -1.62
N PRO A 36 14.99 12.09 -1.93
CA PRO A 36 15.09 12.57 -3.31
C PRO A 36 16.28 12.03 -4.12
N ALA A 37 17.26 11.42 -3.45
CA ALA A 37 18.39 10.77 -4.11
C ALA A 37 18.04 9.41 -4.73
N ILE A 38 16.84 8.88 -4.48
CA ILE A 38 16.33 7.63 -5.08
C ILE A 38 15.38 8.01 -6.21
N PRO A 39 15.80 7.92 -7.49
CA PRO A 39 14.92 8.16 -8.63
C PRO A 39 13.75 7.18 -8.61
N PHE A 40 12.56 7.70 -8.86
CA PHE A 40 11.36 6.89 -9.00
C PHE A 40 10.53 7.48 -10.13
N ASN A 41 10.65 6.82 -11.28
CA ASN A 41 10.20 7.35 -12.56
C ASN A 41 8.66 7.44 -12.64
N VAL A 42 8.18 8.29 -13.55
CA VAL A 42 6.76 8.60 -13.76
C VAL A 42 5.94 7.43 -14.32
N ASP A 43 6.57 6.34 -14.73
CA ASP A 43 5.91 5.09 -15.12
C ASP A 43 5.20 4.39 -13.94
N ARG A 44 5.40 4.85 -12.71
CA ARG A 44 4.65 4.39 -11.53
C ARG A 44 3.13 4.55 -11.67
N THR A 45 2.67 5.59 -12.36
CA THR A 45 1.24 5.80 -12.67
C THR A 45 0.71 4.72 -13.61
N THR A 46 1.56 4.21 -14.51
CA THR A 46 1.23 3.09 -15.40
C THR A 46 1.11 1.79 -14.61
N PHE A 47 1.97 1.53 -13.63
CA PHE A 47 1.84 0.36 -12.76
C PHE A 47 0.57 0.39 -11.92
N GLU A 48 0.24 1.54 -11.34
CA GLU A 48 -1.01 1.72 -10.61
C GLU A 48 -2.25 1.55 -11.52
N ALA A 49 -2.27 2.17 -12.70
CA ALA A 49 -3.36 1.99 -13.67
C ALA A 49 -3.55 0.52 -14.08
N ASN A 50 -2.44 -0.17 -14.35
CA ASN A 50 -2.48 -1.59 -14.71
C ASN A 50 -3.01 -2.45 -13.55
N ALA A 51 -2.62 -2.15 -12.31
CA ALA A 51 -3.12 -2.87 -11.15
C ALA A 51 -4.63 -2.63 -10.97
N LEU A 52 -5.07 -1.38 -10.99
CA LEU A 52 -6.46 -0.99 -10.79
C LEU A 52 -7.40 -1.38 -11.93
N SER A 53 -6.88 -1.64 -13.14
CA SER A 53 -7.69 -2.16 -14.26
C SER A 53 -7.89 -3.69 -14.21
N LEU A 54 -6.91 -4.45 -13.71
CA LEU A 54 -6.94 -5.92 -13.72
C LEU A 54 -7.43 -6.54 -12.41
N LEU A 55 -7.09 -5.93 -11.27
CA LEU A 55 -7.42 -6.47 -9.96
C LEU A 55 -8.93 -6.53 -9.67
N PRO A 56 -9.79 -5.58 -10.10
CA PRO A 56 -11.23 -5.70 -9.86
C PRO A 56 -11.80 -7.00 -10.41
N GLN A 57 -11.39 -7.41 -11.62
CA GLN A 57 -11.84 -8.67 -12.24
C GLN A 57 -11.31 -9.90 -11.50
N THR A 58 -10.11 -9.78 -10.94
CA THR A 58 -9.44 -10.86 -10.20
C THR A 58 -10.01 -11.04 -8.79
N LEU A 59 -10.45 -9.94 -8.17
CA LEU A 59 -10.90 -9.87 -6.77
C LEU A 59 -12.42 -9.72 -6.62
N SER A 60 -13.23 -9.85 -7.68
CA SER A 60 -14.69 -9.57 -7.66
C SER A 60 -15.55 -10.36 -6.64
N SER A 61 -15.01 -11.34 -5.91
CA SER A 61 -15.77 -12.25 -5.02
C SER A 61 -15.32 -12.25 -3.55
N THR A 62 -14.68 -11.19 -3.06
CA THR A 62 -13.83 -11.24 -1.85
C THR A 62 -14.39 -10.62 -0.57
N GLN A 63 -15.65 -10.20 -0.55
CA GLN A 63 -16.16 -9.52 0.64
C GLN A 63 -16.21 -10.48 1.84
N PRO A 64 -15.63 -10.09 3.00
CA PRO A 64 -15.81 -10.84 4.24
C PRO A 64 -17.30 -10.89 4.64
N SER A 65 -17.60 -11.66 5.69
CA SER A 65 -18.92 -11.64 6.34
C SER A 65 -19.46 -10.20 6.50
N PRO A 66 -20.78 -9.96 6.35
CA PRO A 66 -21.39 -8.63 6.50
C PRO A 66 -21.15 -7.96 7.87
N SER A 67 -20.59 -8.68 8.85
CA SER A 67 -20.18 -8.16 10.15
C SER A 67 -18.82 -7.46 10.18
N HIS A 68 -18.07 -7.46 9.08
CA HIS A 68 -16.72 -6.90 8.98
C HIS A 68 -16.66 -5.76 7.95
N PRO A 69 -15.74 -4.79 8.11
CA PRO A 69 -15.52 -3.75 7.11
C PRO A 69 -15.26 -4.34 5.71
N ALA A 70 -15.93 -3.79 4.71
CA ALA A 70 -15.68 -4.15 3.32
C ALA A 70 -14.31 -3.64 2.89
N VAL A 71 -13.51 -4.45 2.20
CA VAL A 71 -12.24 -4.02 1.59
C VAL A 71 -12.43 -3.93 0.07
N ARG A 72 -12.03 -2.81 -0.52
CA ARG A 72 -12.16 -2.54 -1.96
C ARG A 72 -10.93 -1.84 -2.54
N LEU A 73 -10.96 -1.71 -3.86
CA LEU A 73 -10.03 -0.88 -4.63
C LEU A 73 -10.73 0.42 -5.04
N PRO A 74 -9.98 1.51 -5.26
CA PRO A 74 -10.47 2.63 -6.06
C PRO A 74 -10.91 2.14 -7.43
N THR A 75 -11.99 2.73 -7.95
CA THR A 75 -12.37 2.55 -9.35
C THR A 75 -11.49 3.45 -10.20
N LEU A 76 -10.77 2.87 -11.15
CA LEU A 76 -10.07 3.62 -12.19
C LEU A 76 -11.09 4.09 -13.24
N HIS A 77 -11.30 5.39 -13.33
CA HIS A 77 -12.19 6.01 -14.31
C HIS A 77 -11.45 6.38 -15.60
N HIS A 78 -10.21 6.90 -15.47
CA HIS A 78 -9.39 7.32 -16.59
C HIS A 78 -7.90 7.18 -16.27
N SER A 79 -7.09 6.94 -17.30
CA SER A 79 -5.63 6.94 -17.22
C SER A 79 -5.05 7.55 -18.50
N ASP A 80 -4.12 8.49 -18.34
CA ASP A 80 -3.32 9.05 -19.41
C ASP A 80 -1.83 8.89 -19.07
N PRO A 81 -1.18 7.85 -19.62
CA PRO A 81 0.24 7.59 -19.37
C PRO A 81 1.17 8.69 -19.88
N ASP A 82 0.80 9.40 -20.95
CA ASP A 82 1.65 10.44 -21.55
C ASP A 82 1.65 11.72 -20.70
N ALA A 83 0.55 11.99 -20.00
CA ALA A 83 0.43 13.07 -19.04
C ALA A 83 0.68 12.63 -17.59
N ALA A 84 0.89 11.33 -17.34
CA ALA A 84 1.00 10.72 -16.01
C ALA A 84 -0.21 11.03 -15.10
N ILE A 85 -1.42 10.94 -15.64
CA ILE A 85 -2.68 11.25 -14.94
C ILE A 85 -3.46 9.98 -14.66
N LEU A 86 -4.01 9.88 -13.45
CA LEU A 86 -5.01 8.90 -13.06
C LEU A 86 -6.23 9.61 -12.47
N ILE A 87 -7.42 9.15 -12.86
CA ILE A 87 -8.68 9.60 -12.27
C ILE A 87 -9.31 8.41 -11.57
N LEU A 88 -9.42 8.51 -10.25
CA LEU A 88 -9.86 7.45 -9.36
C LEU A 88 -11.12 7.87 -8.61
N SER A 89 -11.93 6.90 -8.19
CA SER A 89 -13.06 7.16 -7.29
C SER A 89 -12.55 7.69 -5.94
N ASP A 90 -13.25 8.69 -5.38
CA ASP A 90 -13.03 9.12 -4.00
C ASP A 90 -13.29 7.97 -3.02
N CYS A 91 -12.31 7.73 -2.15
CA CYS A 91 -12.26 6.63 -1.21
C CYS A 91 -12.29 7.10 0.25
N GLY A 92 -12.58 8.38 0.47
CA GLY A 92 -12.69 9.00 1.79
C GLY A 92 -11.45 9.81 2.18
N PRO A 93 -11.60 10.74 3.15
CA PRO A 93 -10.61 11.79 3.41
C PRO A 93 -9.47 11.37 4.35
N HIS A 94 -9.55 10.18 4.97
CA HIS A 94 -8.62 9.78 6.02
C HIS A 94 -8.08 8.38 5.78
N ASN A 95 -6.76 8.25 5.86
CA ASN A 95 -6.13 6.94 5.94
C ASN A 95 -6.24 6.34 7.35
N LEU A 96 -6.05 5.02 7.43
CA LEU A 96 -6.16 4.26 8.66
C LEU A 96 -5.13 4.72 9.69
N LYS A 97 -3.93 5.15 9.28
CA LYS A 97 -2.94 5.76 10.17
C LYS A 97 -3.49 7.00 10.88
N ALA A 98 -4.13 7.92 10.15
CA ALA A 98 -4.72 9.13 10.69
C ALA A 98 -5.98 8.85 11.53
N ALA A 99 -6.79 7.85 11.13
CA ALA A 99 -7.99 7.44 11.86
C ALA A 99 -7.68 6.64 13.13
N TYR A 100 -6.52 5.99 13.21
CA TYR A 100 -6.17 5.06 14.29
C TYR A 100 -6.38 5.60 15.70
N PRO A 101 -5.97 6.84 16.05
CA PRO A 101 -6.10 7.35 17.41
C PRO A 101 -7.56 7.42 17.90
N THR A 102 -8.53 7.64 17.00
CA THR A 102 -9.94 7.83 17.34
C THR A 102 -10.77 6.55 17.22
N LEU A 103 -10.26 5.52 16.56
CA LEU A 103 -10.94 4.24 16.41
C LEU A 103 -10.93 3.42 17.71
N PRO A 104 -12.03 2.78 18.11
CA PRO A 104 -12.04 1.90 19.29
C PRO A 104 -11.37 0.55 18.99
N ALA A 105 -10.79 -0.08 20.02
CA ALA A 105 -10.03 -1.34 19.88
C ALA A 105 -10.80 -2.48 19.16
N PRO A 106 -12.10 -2.74 19.43
CA PRO A 106 -12.86 -3.75 18.68
C PRO A 106 -12.91 -3.47 17.17
N SER A 107 -12.97 -2.20 16.76
CA SER A 107 -12.93 -1.83 15.34
C SER A 107 -11.57 -2.14 14.71
N ILE A 108 -10.47 -1.97 15.45
CA ILE A 108 -9.13 -2.29 14.96
C ILE A 108 -8.99 -3.79 14.69
N HIS A 109 -9.51 -4.65 15.58
CA HIS A 109 -9.51 -6.10 15.33
C HIS A 109 -10.31 -6.47 14.08
N ALA A 110 -11.50 -5.89 13.91
CA ALA A 110 -12.33 -6.14 12.74
C ALA A 110 -11.68 -5.66 11.44
N ILE A 111 -11.02 -4.49 11.46
CA ILE A 111 -10.25 -3.94 10.33
C ILE A 111 -9.08 -4.85 9.99
N GLY A 112 -8.27 -5.26 10.98
CA GLY A 112 -7.13 -6.15 10.77
C GLY A 112 -7.53 -7.49 10.16
N ALA A 113 -8.61 -8.10 10.65
CA ALA A 113 -9.14 -9.35 10.09
C ALA A 113 -9.61 -9.19 8.63
N SER A 114 -10.24 -8.06 8.31
CA SER A 114 -10.73 -7.77 6.95
C SER A 114 -9.58 -7.56 5.97
N LEU A 115 -8.59 -6.75 6.36
CA LEU A 115 -7.40 -6.49 5.55
C LEU A 115 -6.57 -7.75 5.35
N GLY A 116 -6.35 -8.56 6.40
CA GLY A 116 -5.62 -9.83 6.29
C GLY A 116 -6.31 -10.83 5.37
N THR A 117 -7.64 -10.94 5.46
CA THR A 117 -8.43 -11.81 4.57
C THR A 117 -8.34 -11.36 3.12
N TRP A 118 -8.50 -10.05 2.89
CA TRP A 118 -8.41 -9.48 1.55
C TRP A 118 -7.00 -9.62 0.97
N LEU A 119 -5.96 -9.40 1.76
CA LEU A 119 -4.56 -9.52 1.34
C LEU A 119 -4.20 -10.97 0.97
N ALA A 120 -4.68 -11.95 1.76
CA ALA A 120 -4.52 -13.36 1.42
C ALA A 120 -5.17 -13.71 0.07
N GLN A 121 -6.33 -13.12 -0.24
CA GLN A 121 -7.00 -13.32 -1.52
C GLN A 121 -6.26 -12.63 -2.67
N LEU A 122 -5.72 -11.43 -2.46
CA LEU A 122 -4.83 -10.77 -3.42
C LEU A 122 -3.68 -11.70 -3.80
N HIS A 123 -2.92 -12.18 -2.83
CA HIS A 123 -1.77 -13.04 -3.09
C HIS A 123 -2.15 -14.38 -3.73
N HIS A 124 -3.23 -15.02 -3.25
CA HIS A 124 -3.67 -16.31 -3.77
C HIS A 124 -4.19 -16.26 -5.21
N ARG A 125 -4.83 -15.15 -5.61
CA ARG A 125 -5.51 -15.03 -6.92
C ARG A 125 -4.66 -14.40 -8.01
N THR A 126 -3.47 -13.89 -7.66
CA THR A 126 -2.59 -13.19 -8.61
C THR A 126 -1.27 -13.90 -8.98
N PRO A 127 -1.09 -15.23 -8.85
CA PRO A 127 0.21 -15.87 -9.14
C PRO A 127 0.63 -15.77 -10.61
N ALA A 128 -0.31 -15.49 -11.52
CA ALA A 128 -0.05 -15.32 -12.95
C ALA A 128 -0.03 -13.85 -13.41
N LEU A 129 -0.48 -12.90 -12.60
CA LEU A 129 -0.50 -11.49 -13.00
C LEU A 129 0.91 -10.91 -13.06
N PHE A 130 1.13 -10.03 -14.05
CA PHE A 130 2.36 -9.25 -14.27
C PHE A 130 3.65 -10.04 -14.51
N ARG A 131 3.60 -11.34 -14.82
CA ARG A 131 4.81 -12.14 -15.08
C ARG A 131 5.74 -11.58 -16.15
N SER A 132 5.20 -10.89 -17.15
CA SER A 132 5.96 -10.26 -18.23
C SER A 132 6.06 -8.73 -18.13
N ARG A 133 5.58 -8.14 -17.02
CA ARG A 133 5.47 -6.68 -16.80
C ARG A 133 5.73 -6.35 -15.34
N ASP A 134 6.80 -6.90 -14.80
CA ASP A 134 7.18 -6.70 -13.39
C ASP A 134 7.80 -5.31 -13.17
N ASN A 135 7.57 -4.74 -11.99
CA ASN A 135 8.08 -3.44 -11.60
C ASN A 135 9.47 -3.58 -10.96
N THR A 136 10.50 -3.67 -11.80
CA THR A 136 11.89 -3.81 -11.35
C THR A 136 12.38 -2.61 -10.53
N THR A 137 11.82 -1.43 -10.77
CA THR A 137 12.12 -0.21 -10.01
C THR A 137 11.61 -0.34 -8.58
N ALA A 138 10.35 -0.74 -8.39
CA ALA A 138 9.79 -0.99 -7.07
C ALA A 138 10.55 -2.09 -6.32
N LYS A 139 10.98 -3.17 -7.00
CA LYS A 139 11.87 -4.19 -6.40
C LYS A 139 13.18 -3.59 -5.89
N SER A 140 13.80 -2.71 -6.66
CA SER A 140 15.05 -2.05 -6.31
C SER A 140 14.89 -1.10 -5.12
N ILE A 141 13.80 -0.33 -5.08
CA ILE A 141 13.44 0.54 -3.95
C ILE A 141 13.20 -0.30 -2.69
N TYR A 142 12.46 -1.41 -2.79
CA TYR A 142 12.22 -2.30 -1.66
C TYR A 142 13.52 -2.94 -1.13
N ARG A 143 14.42 -3.34 -2.04
CA ARG A 143 15.75 -3.87 -1.71
C ARG A 143 16.61 -2.86 -0.94
N HIS A 144 16.45 -1.57 -1.22
CA HIS A 144 17.20 -0.49 -0.57
C HIS A 144 17.03 -0.49 0.95
N ALA A 145 15.83 -0.78 1.47
CA ALA A 145 15.58 -0.85 2.90
C ALA A 145 16.42 -1.95 3.59
N TYR A 146 16.51 -3.13 2.98
CA TYR A 146 17.33 -4.24 3.48
C TYR A 146 18.83 -3.94 3.36
N ALA A 147 19.26 -3.42 2.20
CA ALA A 147 20.67 -3.15 1.94
C ALA A 147 21.28 -2.12 2.92
N ASN A 148 20.45 -1.20 3.42
CA ASN A 148 20.87 -0.16 4.36
C ASN A 148 20.51 -0.46 5.83
N LEU A 149 19.95 -1.65 6.11
CA LEU A 149 19.52 -2.01 7.46
C LEU A 149 20.69 -2.04 8.45
N ALA A 150 21.85 -2.55 8.03
CA ALA A 150 23.05 -2.59 8.86
C ALA A 150 23.53 -1.16 9.23
N THR A 151 23.55 -0.25 8.25
CA THR A 151 23.88 1.16 8.47
C THR A 151 22.91 1.82 9.46
N ALA A 152 21.62 1.53 9.35
CA ALA A 152 20.62 2.01 10.29
C ALA A 152 20.86 1.45 11.70
N PHE A 153 21.14 0.15 11.83
CA PHE A 153 21.42 -0.48 13.12
C PHE A 153 22.67 0.12 13.79
N GLU A 154 23.75 0.30 13.03
CA GLU A 154 24.99 0.93 13.53
C GLU A 154 24.73 2.35 14.05
N LYS A 155 23.95 3.15 13.31
CA LYS A 155 23.58 4.51 13.71
C LYS A 155 22.85 4.56 15.06
N TYR A 156 22.04 3.56 15.37
CA TYR A 156 21.26 3.50 16.60
C TYR A 156 21.85 2.56 17.68
N GLY A 157 23.10 2.08 17.50
CA GLY A 157 23.78 1.23 18.46
C GLY A 157 23.16 -0.18 18.59
N LEU A 158 22.54 -0.69 17.54
CA LEU A 158 21.94 -2.02 17.45
C LEU A 158 22.89 -3.02 16.79
N ASP A 159 22.55 -4.32 16.83
CA ASP A 159 23.37 -5.40 16.28
C ASP A 159 23.40 -5.40 14.74
N ALA A 160 24.41 -4.76 14.18
CA ALA A 160 24.64 -4.70 12.74
C ALA A 160 24.90 -6.09 12.11
N GLY A 161 25.38 -7.07 12.89
CA GLY A 161 25.55 -8.45 12.45
C GLY A 161 24.20 -9.11 12.15
N LEU A 162 23.23 -8.95 13.05
CA LEU A 162 21.85 -9.38 12.82
C LEU A 162 21.24 -8.70 11.59
N ALA A 163 21.43 -7.39 11.43
CA ALA A 163 20.92 -6.66 10.27
C ALA A 163 21.52 -7.16 8.94
N ARG A 164 22.82 -7.48 8.92
CA ARG A 164 23.46 -8.12 7.76
C ARG A 164 22.88 -9.51 7.48
N ALA A 165 22.70 -10.34 8.51
CA ALA A 165 22.08 -11.66 8.35
C ALA A 165 20.65 -11.56 7.76
N VAL A 166 19.83 -10.62 8.24
CA VAL A 166 18.48 -10.36 7.68
C VAL A 166 18.56 -9.93 6.21
N ASN A 167 19.51 -9.06 5.87
CA ASN A 167 19.74 -8.61 4.50
C ASN A 167 20.18 -9.75 3.57
N ASP A 168 21.06 -10.63 4.06
CA ASP A 168 21.59 -11.75 3.28
C ASP A 168 20.52 -12.83 3.09
N ASP A 169 19.73 -13.12 4.12
CA ASP A 169 18.70 -14.15 4.07
C ASP A 169 17.44 -13.71 3.31
N PHE A 170 16.92 -12.51 3.58
CA PHE A 170 15.63 -12.04 3.04
C PHE A 170 15.81 -11.00 1.95
N GLY A 171 16.75 -10.07 2.12
CA GLY A 171 17.00 -9.01 1.14
C GLY A 171 17.46 -9.57 -0.21
N ALA A 172 18.27 -10.64 -0.21
CA ALA A 172 18.70 -11.30 -1.44
C ALA A 172 17.55 -11.95 -2.23
N ARG A 173 16.48 -12.40 -1.55
CA ARG A 173 15.33 -13.07 -2.18
C ARG A 173 14.48 -12.13 -3.03
N LEU A 174 14.44 -10.84 -2.69
CA LEU A 174 13.66 -9.83 -3.41
C LEU A 174 14.03 -9.72 -4.90
N ALA A 175 15.24 -10.12 -5.29
CA ALA A 175 15.67 -10.13 -6.69
C ALA A 175 14.98 -11.23 -7.51
N THR A 176 14.62 -12.35 -6.87
CA THR A 176 14.14 -13.56 -7.53
C THR A 176 12.72 -13.94 -7.15
N ASP A 177 12.17 -13.37 -6.07
CA ASP A 177 10.82 -13.67 -5.62
C ASP A 177 9.79 -13.29 -6.69
N ASP A 178 8.93 -14.25 -6.98
CA ASP A 178 8.01 -14.22 -8.10
C ASP A 178 6.79 -15.12 -7.81
N GLU A 179 6.19 -14.99 -6.63
CA GLU A 179 5.10 -15.87 -6.19
C GLU A 179 3.74 -15.31 -6.60
N CYS A 180 3.48 -14.04 -6.27
CA CYS A 180 2.22 -13.36 -6.51
C CYS A 180 2.42 -11.88 -6.82
N LEU A 181 1.32 -11.18 -7.09
CA LEU A 181 1.33 -9.72 -7.13
C LEU A 181 1.30 -9.19 -5.70
N CYS A 182 2.28 -8.37 -5.35
CA CYS A 182 2.35 -7.66 -4.08
C CYS A 182 1.95 -6.19 -4.30
N HIS A 183 1.28 -5.60 -3.32
CA HIS A 183 0.95 -4.18 -3.32
C HIS A 183 2.21 -3.32 -3.42
N GLY A 184 3.31 -3.71 -2.75
CA GLY A 184 4.56 -2.94 -2.81
C GLY A 184 4.79 -1.99 -1.66
N ASP A 185 3.72 -1.34 -1.23
CA ASP A 185 3.74 -0.42 -0.09
C ASP A 185 2.48 -0.60 0.78
N PHE A 186 2.27 -1.81 1.32
CA PHE A 186 1.06 -2.13 2.07
C PHE A 186 1.22 -1.75 3.55
N TRP A 187 0.73 -0.57 3.93
CA TRP A 187 0.78 -0.05 5.30
C TRP A 187 -0.49 0.76 5.63
N PRO A 188 -0.77 1.08 6.91
CA PRO A 188 -1.98 1.82 7.29
C PRO A 188 -2.14 3.20 6.66
N GLY A 189 -1.07 3.80 6.12
CA GLY A 189 -1.16 5.06 5.37
C GLY A 189 -1.84 4.93 4.00
N ASN A 190 -1.80 3.74 3.41
CA ASN A 190 -2.35 3.43 2.08
C ASN A 190 -3.68 2.66 2.16
N VAL A 191 -4.36 2.75 3.31
CA VAL A 191 -5.71 2.23 3.50
C VAL A 191 -6.62 3.38 3.88
N LEU A 192 -7.50 3.82 2.99
CA LEU A 192 -8.49 4.85 3.27
C LEU A 192 -9.69 4.25 3.99
N VAL A 193 -10.19 4.98 4.99
CA VAL A 193 -11.31 4.57 5.84
C VAL A 193 -12.49 5.51 5.60
N GLN A 194 -13.60 4.95 5.16
CA GLN A 194 -14.85 5.67 4.93
C GLN A 194 -15.96 5.09 5.79
N ASP A 195 -16.71 5.96 6.47
CA ASP A 195 -17.95 5.58 7.15
C ASP A 195 -19.11 5.60 6.15
N GLU A 196 -19.72 4.43 5.93
CA GLU A 196 -20.89 4.23 5.06
C GLU A 196 -22.13 3.97 5.93
N PRO A 197 -23.10 4.90 5.98
CA PRO A 197 -24.26 4.78 6.89
C PRO A 197 -25.02 3.46 6.80
N ALA A 198 -25.06 2.84 5.63
CA ALA A 198 -25.78 1.58 5.37
C ALA A 198 -24.90 0.31 5.45
N ARG A 199 -23.57 0.44 5.40
CA ARG A 199 -22.63 -0.70 5.27
C ARG A 199 -21.57 -0.75 6.37
N GLY A 200 -21.56 0.22 7.29
CA GLY A 200 -20.52 0.34 8.29
C GLY A 200 -19.26 0.95 7.70
N LYS A 201 -18.08 0.49 8.11
CA LYS A 201 -16.81 1.01 7.58
C LYS A 201 -16.46 0.34 6.26
N THR A 202 -16.02 1.12 5.28
CA THR A 202 -15.38 0.64 4.06
C THR A 202 -13.91 1.02 4.07
N LEU A 203 -13.06 0.08 3.67
CA LEU A 203 -11.62 0.21 3.57
C LEU A 203 -11.25 0.17 2.08
N SER A 204 -10.51 1.17 1.62
CA SER A 204 -10.02 1.19 0.23
C SER A 204 -8.50 1.14 0.23
N VAL A 205 -7.93 0.15 -0.46
CA VAL A 205 -6.47 0.00 -0.60
C VAL A 205 -6.02 0.79 -1.82
N VAL A 206 -5.21 1.82 -1.59
CA VAL A 206 -4.80 2.83 -2.59
C VAL A 206 -3.29 2.82 -2.77
N ASP A 207 -2.79 3.61 -3.73
CA ASP A 207 -1.35 3.82 -3.95
C ASP A 207 -0.63 2.54 -4.41
N TRP A 208 -1.06 2.06 -5.59
CA TRP A 208 -0.54 0.82 -6.21
C TRP A 208 0.72 1.07 -7.05
N GLU A 209 1.36 2.23 -6.92
CA GLU A 209 2.50 2.64 -7.74
C GLU A 209 3.74 1.76 -7.53
N MET A 210 3.84 1.14 -6.35
CA MET A 210 4.89 0.20 -5.95
C MET A 210 4.57 -1.27 -6.25
N THR A 211 3.44 -1.54 -6.95
CA THR A 211 3.02 -2.89 -7.30
C THR A 211 4.11 -3.63 -8.03
N ARG A 212 4.43 -4.85 -7.58
CA ARG A 212 5.51 -5.68 -8.12
C ARG A 212 5.20 -7.16 -7.92
N ARG A 213 5.86 -8.02 -8.66
CA ARG A 213 5.88 -9.45 -8.32
C ARG A 213 6.83 -9.71 -7.17
N GLY A 214 6.49 -10.66 -6.32
CA GLY A 214 7.28 -10.97 -5.13
C GLY A 214 6.63 -12.06 -4.29
N THR A 215 7.11 -12.21 -3.07
CA THR A 215 6.46 -13.02 -2.06
C THR A 215 5.43 -12.19 -1.30
N GLY A 216 4.23 -12.75 -1.10
CA GLY A 216 3.17 -12.08 -0.34
C GLY A 216 3.57 -11.76 1.11
N ALA A 217 4.57 -12.46 1.63
CA ALA A 217 5.12 -12.22 2.97
C ALA A 217 5.63 -10.78 3.16
N THR A 218 6.09 -10.09 2.11
CA THR A 218 6.56 -8.70 2.26
C THR A 218 5.43 -7.73 2.59
N ASP A 219 4.26 -7.87 1.96
CA ASP A 219 3.12 -6.98 2.25
C ASP A 219 2.61 -7.23 3.67
N VAL A 220 2.53 -8.51 4.07
CA VAL A 220 2.10 -8.89 5.42
C VAL A 220 3.07 -8.35 6.47
N ALA A 221 4.38 -8.53 6.26
CA ALA A 221 5.40 -8.11 7.21
C ALA A 221 5.46 -6.59 7.34
N GLN A 222 5.36 -5.84 6.23
CA GLN A 222 5.33 -4.39 6.25
C GLN A 222 4.11 -3.88 7.02
N PHE A 223 2.92 -4.39 6.71
CA PHE A 223 1.71 -3.96 7.42
C PHE A 223 1.79 -4.29 8.91
N ALA A 224 2.28 -5.47 9.27
CA ALA A 224 2.44 -5.87 10.66
C ALA A 224 3.43 -4.97 11.42
N ALA A 225 4.58 -4.65 10.82
CA ALA A 225 5.58 -3.77 11.42
C ALA A 225 5.03 -2.33 11.62
N GLU A 226 4.37 -1.78 10.59
CA GLU A 226 3.78 -0.45 10.64
C GLU A 226 2.60 -0.38 11.61
N ALA A 227 1.74 -1.41 11.66
CA ALA A 227 0.65 -1.50 12.62
C ALA A 227 1.17 -1.61 14.07
N TRP A 228 2.26 -2.35 14.29
CA TRP A 228 2.90 -2.43 15.61
C TRP A 228 3.45 -1.09 16.06
N LEU A 229 4.15 -0.36 15.17
CA LEU A 229 4.65 1.00 15.46
C LEU A 229 3.48 1.95 15.75
N LEU A 230 2.45 1.91 14.92
CA LEU A 230 1.26 2.73 15.08
C LEU A 230 0.57 2.47 16.42
N ASP A 231 0.40 1.21 16.82
CA ASP A 231 -0.20 0.91 18.12
C ASP A 231 0.66 1.39 19.28
N ARG A 232 1.96 1.13 19.19
CA ARG A 232 2.94 1.52 20.20
C ARG A 232 2.95 3.01 20.48
N PHE A 233 2.82 3.83 19.44
CA PHE A 233 2.95 5.28 19.58
C PHE A 233 1.61 6.02 19.56
N CYS A 234 0.50 5.39 19.16
CA CYS A 234 -0.76 6.09 18.92
C CYS A 234 -2.02 5.39 19.47
N GLY A 235 -1.93 4.28 20.21
CA GLY A 235 -3.18 3.68 20.72
C GLY A 235 -3.12 2.72 21.88
N GLY A 236 -2.07 1.92 22.05
CA GLY A 236 -2.04 0.88 23.09
C GLY A 236 -3.29 -0.02 23.06
N LYS A 237 -3.81 -0.33 21.88
CA LYS A 237 -5.05 -1.07 21.64
C LYS A 237 -4.86 -2.58 21.64
N GLY A 238 -3.80 -3.06 22.30
CA GLY A 238 -3.54 -4.48 22.55
C GLY A 238 -2.72 -5.20 21.48
N LEU A 239 -2.19 -4.52 20.46
CA LEU A 239 -1.25 -5.16 19.51
C LEU A 239 0.12 -5.46 20.17
N LEU A 240 0.40 -4.86 21.32
CA LEU A 240 1.65 -5.04 22.07
C LEU A 240 1.59 -6.12 23.18
N ASP A 241 0.42 -6.64 23.53
CA ASP A 241 0.22 -7.49 24.71
C ASP A 241 0.66 -8.96 24.52
N TYR A 242 1.24 -9.30 23.35
CA TYR A 242 1.81 -10.62 23.05
C TYR A 242 2.89 -11.06 24.07
N ARG A 243 3.53 -10.13 24.80
CA ARG A 243 4.49 -10.47 25.86
C ARG A 243 3.86 -11.19 27.07
N THR A 244 2.54 -11.17 27.22
CA THR A 244 1.83 -11.86 28.32
C THR A 244 1.43 -13.30 27.94
N ALA A 245 1.50 -13.67 26.66
CA ALA A 245 1.06 -14.98 26.17
C ALA A 245 2.19 -16.03 26.09
N MET A 246 3.47 -15.62 26.18
CA MET A 246 4.61 -16.55 26.20
C MET A 246 5.22 -16.77 27.59
N SER A 247 4.60 -16.25 28.65
CA SER A 247 4.97 -16.50 30.05
C SER A 247 4.06 -17.55 30.72
N VAL A 248 3.26 -18.27 29.92
CA VAL A 248 2.52 -19.46 30.35
C VAL A 248 2.82 -20.59 29.38
N GLU A 249 3.98 -21.21 29.56
CA GLU A 249 4.22 -22.66 29.63
C GLU A 249 5.68 -22.93 30.02
#